data_AF-A0A2K1PZF5-F1
#
_entry.id   AF-A0A2K1PZF5-F1
#
_cell.length_a   1.000
_cell.length_b   1.000
_cell.length_c   1.000
_cell.angle_alpha   90.00
_cell.angle_beta   90.00
_cell.angle_gamma   90.00
#
_symmetry.space_group_name_H-M   'P 1'
#
loop_
_entity.id
_entity.type
_entity.pdbx_description
1 polymer ?
#
loop_
_entity_poly.entity_id
_entity_poly.type
_entity_poly.pdbx_seq_one_letter_code
_entity_poly.pdbx_strand_id
1 'polypeptide(L)'
;MRMSRLRRPLILSAIVLTMIATASRSGSWYEDARVRTGLLRDAGRRIFSDPSYSASGRQSCANCHDPANRYNPSNPLAVQMGGPLLRDQGLRAPPTLTYLNRIPPYDNHHHDSEDEADNSIDNGPTGGLTWDGRVDNSAQQAAIPLTSKFEMASTKTAIAAAVRRAPYVGNLRKALGEHALDRDDDAFAAVTRALGAFEEDYAEFSPYTSKYDAWLTGHARLNTRELRGLALFEDEKKGACASCHLSRRALDGTPPVFSDYGLIALGVPRNPKLARNSDPAFDDLGACGPERKDKAGQPEYCGLFRTPTLRNVALRKTFFHNGVFHDLRDAVAFYATRDITPERWYSRDARGRVSRYDDLPARYHGNINMDAPFAGQHPGAKPSLGDADIDDIVVFLGTLNDGYLKDNPYRAKPAAATPWALPASAAEDDVRRGGGGHVLDHAIPQ
;
A
#
# COMPACT_ATOMS: atom_id res chain seq x y z
N MET A 1 -78.61 -30.81 37.10
CA MET A 1 -78.55 -31.59 35.84
C MET A 1 -77.39 -31.07 34.99
N ARG A 2 -76.68 -31.97 34.31
CA ARG A 2 -75.39 -31.78 33.60
C ARG A 2 -75.27 -30.47 32.81
N MET A 3 -74.11 -29.81 32.90
CA MET A 3 -73.59 -28.95 31.83
C MET A 3 -72.12 -29.28 31.51
N SER A 4 -71.90 -29.35 30.21
CA SER A 4 -70.72 -29.74 29.44
C SER A 4 -69.50 -28.84 29.60
N ARG A 5 -68.30 -29.42 29.66
CA ARG A 5 -67.03 -28.71 29.41
C ARG A 5 -66.47 -29.09 28.03
N LEU A 6 -66.39 -28.11 27.13
CA LEU A 6 -65.63 -28.19 25.87
C LEU A 6 -64.12 -28.29 26.17
N ARG A 7 -63.42 -29.16 25.43
CA ARG A 7 -61.95 -29.16 25.28
C ARG A 7 -61.59 -28.47 23.97
N ARG A 8 -60.58 -27.58 23.99
CA ARG A 8 -59.80 -27.14 22.81
C ARG A 8 -58.31 -27.42 23.08
N PRO A 9 -57.52 -27.94 22.12
CA PRO A 9 -56.10 -28.22 22.32
C PRO A 9 -55.22 -27.00 22.03
N LEU A 10 -54.13 -26.88 22.78
CA LEU A 10 -53.02 -25.95 22.58
C LEU A 10 -52.13 -26.45 21.42
N ILE A 11 -52.03 -25.68 20.34
CA ILE A 11 -50.96 -25.81 19.33
C ILE A 11 -50.35 -24.41 19.18
N LEU A 12 -49.33 -24.08 19.97
CA LEU A 12 -48.51 -22.87 19.80
C LEU A 12 -47.26 -22.99 20.69
N SER A 13 -46.32 -23.87 20.34
CA SER A 13 -45.00 -23.94 21.00
C SER A 13 -43.88 -24.47 20.09
N ALA A 14 -43.99 -24.36 18.77
CA ALA A 14 -42.97 -24.87 17.84
C ALA A 14 -42.25 -23.80 17.01
N ILE A 15 -42.67 -22.52 17.06
CA ILE A 15 -42.14 -21.48 16.14
C ILE A 15 -41.14 -20.51 16.80
N VAL A 16 -41.11 -20.42 18.14
CA VAL A 16 -40.17 -19.51 18.84
C VAL A 16 -38.77 -20.11 19.05
N LEU A 17 -38.63 -21.44 19.01
CA LEU A 17 -37.34 -22.10 19.27
C LEU A 17 -36.37 -22.04 18.06
N THR A 18 -36.86 -21.79 16.85
CA THR A 18 -36.05 -21.80 15.63
C THR A 18 -35.36 -20.46 15.34
N MET A 19 -35.83 -19.35 15.90
CA MET A 19 -35.27 -18.00 15.71
C MET A 19 -34.15 -17.64 16.70
N ILE A 20 -34.05 -18.32 17.85
CA ILE A 20 -32.99 -18.08 18.86
C ILE A 20 -31.70 -18.85 18.51
N ALA A 21 -31.83 -19.97 17.79
CA ALA A 21 -30.69 -20.78 17.35
C ALA A 21 -29.86 -20.14 16.23
N THR A 22 -30.44 -19.24 15.43
CA THR A 22 -29.74 -18.58 14.31
C THR A 22 -28.84 -17.42 14.78
N ALA A 23 -29.27 -16.64 15.77
CA ALA A 23 -28.48 -15.54 16.35
C ALA A 23 -27.31 -16.03 17.23
N SER A 24 -27.47 -17.18 17.90
CA SER A 24 -26.41 -17.77 18.73
C SER A 24 -25.29 -18.38 17.88
N ARG A 25 -25.66 -18.93 16.71
CA ARG A 25 -24.72 -19.52 15.74
C ARG A 25 -23.95 -18.46 14.95
N SER A 26 -24.53 -17.25 14.81
CA SER A 26 -23.85 -16.13 14.14
C SER A 26 -22.73 -15.49 14.99
N GLY A 27 -22.89 -15.41 16.31
CA GLY A 27 -21.84 -14.93 17.22
C GLY A 27 -20.64 -15.88 17.32
N SER A 28 -20.87 -17.19 17.22
CA SER A 28 -19.80 -18.21 17.28
C SER A 28 -18.87 -18.17 16.07
N TRP A 29 -19.40 -18.06 14.83
CA TRP A 29 -18.54 -18.12 13.64
C TRP A 29 -17.62 -16.89 13.51
N TYR A 30 -18.07 -15.73 13.97
CA TYR A 30 -17.28 -14.50 13.89
C TYR A 30 -16.12 -14.53 14.88
N GLU A 31 -16.39 -14.98 16.12
CA GLU A 31 -15.34 -15.14 17.12
C GLU A 31 -14.35 -16.23 16.71
N ASP A 32 -14.83 -17.35 16.18
CA ASP A 32 -13.98 -18.42 15.64
C ASP A 32 -13.09 -17.91 14.48
N ALA A 33 -13.66 -17.13 13.55
CA ALA A 33 -12.92 -16.52 12.46
C ALA A 33 -11.86 -15.52 12.96
N ARG A 34 -12.20 -14.72 13.98
CA ARG A 34 -11.28 -13.77 14.62
C ARG A 34 -10.12 -14.49 15.29
N VAL A 35 -10.39 -15.54 16.07
CA VAL A 35 -9.37 -16.37 16.72
C VAL A 35 -8.45 -17.03 15.69
N ARG A 36 -9.01 -17.65 14.64
CA ARG A 36 -8.22 -18.27 13.58
C ARG A 36 -7.34 -17.26 12.85
N THR A 37 -7.87 -16.07 12.53
CA THR A 37 -7.11 -14.99 11.90
C THR A 37 -5.98 -14.50 12.81
N GLY A 38 -6.23 -14.38 14.12
CA GLY A 38 -5.20 -14.03 15.12
C GLY A 38 -4.07 -15.06 15.16
N LEU A 39 -4.41 -16.35 15.22
CA LEU A 39 -3.41 -17.44 15.18
C LEU A 39 -2.59 -17.42 13.89
N LEU A 40 -3.24 -17.14 12.76
CA LEU A 40 -2.59 -17.07 11.45
C LEU A 40 -1.63 -15.87 11.36
N ARG A 41 -2.04 -14.70 11.85
CA ARG A 41 -1.21 -13.49 11.97
C ARG A 41 0.00 -13.72 12.87
N ASP A 42 -0.20 -14.36 14.03
CA ASP A 42 0.89 -14.67 14.95
C ASP A 42 1.90 -15.64 14.34
N ALA A 43 1.43 -16.65 13.60
CA ALA A 43 2.31 -17.55 12.86
C ALA A 43 3.06 -16.79 11.76
N GLY A 44 2.37 -15.93 11.00
CA GLY A 44 2.99 -15.09 9.96
C GLY A 44 4.10 -14.19 10.50
N ARG A 45 3.85 -13.51 11.62
CA ARG A 45 4.87 -12.69 12.30
C ARG A 45 6.10 -13.49 12.71
N ARG A 46 5.92 -14.74 13.16
CA ARG A 46 7.04 -15.62 13.52
C ARG A 46 7.80 -16.07 12.28
N ILE A 47 7.10 -16.48 11.22
CA ILE A 47 7.70 -16.86 9.93
C ILE A 47 8.52 -15.70 9.35
N PHE A 48 8.00 -14.48 9.42
CA PHE A 48 8.63 -13.27 8.87
C PHE A 48 10.06 -13.05 9.37
N SER A 49 10.33 -13.43 10.63
CA SER A 49 11.63 -13.29 11.27
C SER A 49 12.44 -14.59 11.32
N ASP A 50 11.93 -15.70 10.81
CA ASP A 50 12.52 -17.03 10.93
C ASP A 50 13.42 -17.34 9.73
N PRO A 51 14.76 -17.44 9.91
CA PRO A 51 15.66 -17.64 8.79
C PRO A 51 15.66 -19.08 8.25
N SER A 52 15.01 -20.03 8.95
CA SER A 52 14.93 -21.44 8.52
C SER A 52 14.13 -21.65 7.24
N TYR A 53 13.38 -20.63 6.79
CA TYR A 53 12.69 -20.65 5.50
C TYR A 53 13.58 -20.32 4.31
N SER A 54 14.81 -19.82 4.53
CA SER A 54 15.79 -19.60 3.45
C SER A 54 16.70 -20.80 3.26
N ALA A 55 17.17 -21.02 2.03
CA ALA A 55 18.17 -22.05 1.73
C ALA A 55 19.50 -21.82 2.45
N SER A 56 19.83 -20.57 2.78
CA SER A 56 21.03 -20.24 3.56
C SER A 56 20.87 -20.55 5.05
N GLY A 57 19.64 -20.71 5.55
CA GLY A 57 19.34 -20.77 6.99
C GLY A 57 19.70 -19.49 7.75
N ARG A 58 19.99 -18.39 7.05
CA ARG A 58 20.56 -17.15 7.60
C ARG A 58 19.80 -15.88 7.21
N GLN A 59 18.80 -15.99 6.33
CA GLN A 59 18.00 -14.87 5.85
C GLN A 59 16.51 -15.11 6.14
N SER A 60 15.83 -14.09 6.66
CA SER A 60 14.38 -13.99 6.81
C SER A 60 13.85 -12.74 6.10
N CYS A 61 12.53 -12.57 6.06
CA CYS A 61 11.90 -11.37 5.49
C CYS A 61 12.42 -10.10 6.18
N ALA A 62 12.60 -10.16 7.51
CA ALA A 62 13.06 -9.06 8.34
C ALA A 62 14.49 -8.56 8.02
N ASN A 63 15.32 -9.35 7.34
CA ASN A 63 16.65 -8.88 6.91
C ASN A 63 16.56 -7.82 5.80
N CYS A 64 15.52 -7.89 4.96
CA CYS A 64 15.30 -6.95 3.87
C CYS A 64 14.21 -5.91 4.22
N HIS A 65 13.29 -6.26 5.12
CA HIS A 65 12.16 -5.44 5.55
C HIS A 65 12.19 -5.28 7.07
N ASP A 66 12.98 -4.34 7.56
CA ASP A 66 13.25 -4.17 8.99
C ASP A 66 12.06 -3.54 9.73
N PRO A 67 11.40 -4.24 10.68
CA PRO A 67 10.29 -3.66 11.45
C PRO A 67 10.67 -2.37 12.20
N ALA A 68 11.92 -2.25 12.66
CA ALA A 68 12.41 -1.04 13.33
C ALA A 68 12.54 0.15 12.39
N ASN A 69 12.64 -0.09 11.08
CA ASN A 69 12.70 0.91 10.04
C ASN A 69 11.42 0.96 9.19
N ARG A 70 10.26 0.64 9.80
CA ARG A 70 8.95 0.64 9.14
C ARG A 70 8.94 -0.24 7.89
N TYR A 71 9.55 -1.42 7.98
CA TYR A 71 9.66 -2.41 6.91
C TYR A 71 10.39 -1.93 5.64
N ASN A 72 11.13 -0.83 5.74
CA ASN A 72 12.15 -0.48 4.76
C ASN A 72 13.45 -1.25 5.02
N PRO A 73 14.30 -1.43 4.01
CA PRO A 73 15.68 -1.84 4.23
C PRO A 73 16.42 -0.81 5.09
N SER A 74 17.20 -1.28 6.07
CA SER A 74 18.01 -0.41 6.94
C SER A 74 19.39 -0.08 6.37
N ASN A 75 19.79 -0.76 5.29
CA ASN A 75 21.07 -0.57 4.61
C ASN A 75 20.90 0.28 3.32
N PRO A 76 21.99 0.89 2.81
CA PRO A 76 21.97 1.68 1.58
C PRO A 76 22.23 0.84 0.32
N LEU A 77 21.99 -0.48 0.34
CA LEU A 77 22.20 -1.29 -0.87
C LEU A 77 21.17 -0.90 -1.94
N ALA A 78 21.60 -0.90 -3.21
CA ALA A 78 20.71 -0.69 -4.34
C ALA A 78 19.62 -1.78 -4.38
N VAL A 79 20.04 -3.02 -4.18
CA VAL A 79 19.21 -4.21 -4.08
C VAL A 79 19.82 -5.16 -3.05
N GLN A 80 19.01 -6.02 -2.44
CA GLN A 80 19.48 -6.89 -1.37
C GLN A 80 20.25 -8.10 -1.91
N MET A 81 21.13 -8.65 -1.08
CA MET A 81 21.85 -9.88 -1.37
C MET A 81 21.10 -11.08 -0.80
N GLY A 82 21.03 -12.16 -1.56
CA GLY A 82 20.38 -13.40 -1.18
C GLY A 82 21.06 -14.60 -1.84
N GLY A 83 20.27 -15.63 -2.11
CA GLY A 83 20.73 -16.92 -2.58
C GLY A 83 21.24 -17.82 -1.45
N PRO A 84 21.56 -19.09 -1.77
CA PRO A 84 21.99 -20.07 -0.77
C PRO A 84 23.26 -19.64 -0.01
N LEU A 85 24.10 -18.80 -0.61
CA LEU A 85 25.35 -18.31 -0.05
C LEU A 85 25.34 -16.81 0.32
N LEU A 86 24.19 -16.12 0.18
CA LEU A 86 24.06 -14.67 0.41
C LEU A 86 25.01 -13.83 -0.46
N ARG A 87 25.13 -14.22 -1.74
CA ARG A 87 26.01 -13.57 -2.73
C ARG A 87 25.31 -13.24 -4.04
N ASP A 88 24.04 -13.63 -4.19
CA ASP A 88 23.26 -13.37 -5.39
C ASP A 88 22.54 -12.03 -5.23
N GLN A 89 22.71 -11.15 -6.21
CA GLN A 89 22.12 -9.83 -6.18
C GLN A 89 20.64 -9.88 -6.62
N GLY A 90 19.77 -9.24 -5.84
CA GLY A 90 18.36 -9.04 -6.16
C GLY A 90 18.13 -8.29 -7.47
N LEU A 91 16.90 -8.33 -7.99
CA LEU A 91 16.55 -7.62 -9.22
C LEU A 91 16.22 -6.15 -8.98
N ARG A 92 15.49 -5.86 -7.90
CA ARG A 92 14.94 -4.54 -7.59
C ARG A 92 15.16 -4.17 -6.12
N ALA A 93 15.17 -2.87 -5.84
CA ALA A 93 15.23 -2.34 -4.49
C ALA A 93 13.95 -2.75 -3.73
N PRO A 94 14.02 -3.29 -2.51
CA PRO A 94 12.80 -3.60 -1.78
C PRO A 94 12.00 -2.32 -1.47
N PRO A 95 10.69 -2.28 -1.79
CA PRO A 95 9.82 -1.23 -1.30
C PRO A 95 9.58 -1.42 0.22
N THR A 96 8.98 -0.43 0.87
CA THR A 96 8.40 -0.67 2.20
C THR A 96 7.27 -1.69 2.10
N LEU A 97 7.03 -2.48 3.16
CA LEU A 97 5.82 -3.29 3.30
C LEU A 97 4.65 -2.52 3.94
N THR A 98 4.91 -1.36 4.56
CA THR A 98 3.82 -0.55 5.11
C THR A 98 2.91 -0.03 4.00
N TYR A 99 1.61 -0.05 4.24
CA TYR A 99 0.54 0.43 3.36
C TYR A 99 0.32 -0.38 2.07
N LEU A 100 1.01 -1.51 1.88
CA LEU A 100 0.76 -2.38 0.72
C LEU A 100 -0.64 -3.01 0.74
N ASN A 101 -1.22 -3.20 1.92
CA ASN A 101 -2.59 -3.72 2.10
C ASN A 101 -3.70 -2.74 1.65
N ARG A 102 -3.32 -1.57 1.13
CA ARG A 102 -4.25 -0.59 0.53
C ARG A 102 -4.24 -0.64 -0.99
N ILE A 103 -3.31 -1.38 -1.58
CA ILE A 103 -3.17 -1.51 -3.03
C ILE A 103 -4.26 -2.47 -3.54
N PRO A 104 -5.08 -2.07 -4.53
CA PRO A 104 -6.06 -2.95 -5.12
C PRO A 104 -5.39 -4.07 -5.95
N PRO A 105 -6.12 -5.16 -6.27
CA PRO A 105 -5.71 -6.08 -7.32
C PRO A 105 -5.38 -5.33 -8.62
N TYR A 106 -4.53 -5.92 -9.45
CA TYR A 106 -4.11 -5.32 -10.70
C TYR A 106 -5.30 -5.18 -11.67
N ASP A 107 -5.41 -4.01 -12.30
CA ASP A 107 -6.32 -3.74 -13.41
C ASP A 107 -5.55 -3.07 -14.56
N ASN A 108 -5.97 -3.30 -15.81
CA ASN A 108 -5.39 -2.64 -16.99
C ASN A 108 -5.94 -1.24 -17.23
N HIS A 109 -7.16 -1.00 -16.80
CA HIS A 109 -7.92 0.21 -17.10
C HIS A 109 -8.52 0.70 -15.79
N HIS A 110 -7.84 1.64 -15.15
CA HIS A 110 -8.39 2.32 -13.99
C HIS A 110 -9.18 3.54 -14.44
N HIS A 111 -10.46 3.54 -14.12
CA HIS A 111 -11.30 4.71 -14.22
C HIS A 111 -11.50 5.22 -12.80
N ASP A 112 -11.08 6.45 -12.50
CA ASP A 112 -11.30 7.05 -11.19
C ASP A 112 -12.81 7.25 -10.98
N SER A 113 -13.45 6.31 -10.29
CA SER A 113 -14.89 6.32 -10.09
C SER A 113 -15.34 7.15 -8.90
N GLU A 114 -14.42 7.51 -7.99
CA GLU A 114 -14.79 8.05 -6.68
C GLU A 114 -14.41 9.53 -6.47
N ASP A 115 -13.27 10.02 -6.95
CA ASP A 115 -12.83 11.39 -6.66
C ASP A 115 -13.41 12.45 -7.64
N GLU A 116 -13.62 12.10 -8.92
CA GLU A 116 -14.03 13.05 -9.97
C GLU A 116 -15.44 12.77 -10.56
N ALA A 117 -16.08 11.67 -10.15
CA ALA A 117 -17.35 11.17 -10.72
C ALA A 117 -17.36 11.07 -12.27
N ASP A 118 -16.17 11.02 -12.88
CA ASP A 118 -15.96 10.99 -14.32
C ASP A 118 -15.21 9.71 -14.72
N ASN A 119 -15.99 8.68 -15.05
CA ASN A 119 -15.44 7.42 -15.57
C ASN A 119 -15.03 7.49 -17.05
N SER A 120 -14.95 8.68 -17.66
CA SER A 120 -14.56 8.83 -19.07
C SER A 120 -13.04 8.83 -19.29
N ILE A 121 -12.26 9.02 -18.22
CA ILE A 121 -10.80 9.03 -18.28
C ILE A 121 -10.28 7.65 -17.84
N ASP A 122 -9.45 7.04 -18.69
CA ASP A 122 -8.67 5.85 -18.37
C ASP A 122 -7.29 6.29 -17.91
N ASN A 123 -6.99 6.08 -16.62
CA ASN A 123 -5.69 6.36 -16.00
C ASN A 123 -4.67 5.24 -16.25
N GLY A 124 -5.02 4.23 -17.07
CA GLY A 124 -4.16 3.12 -17.44
C GLY A 124 -4.05 2.07 -16.33
N PRO A 125 -2.98 1.25 -16.36
CA PRO A 125 -2.84 0.13 -15.44
C PRO A 125 -2.60 0.58 -14.00
N THR A 126 -3.30 -0.04 -13.05
CA THR A 126 -3.18 0.23 -11.62
C THR A 126 -3.08 -1.04 -10.80
N GLY A 127 -2.67 -0.90 -9.54
CA GLY A 127 -2.75 -1.97 -8.56
C GLY A 127 -1.72 -3.07 -8.75
N GLY A 128 -1.96 -4.18 -8.08
CA GLY A 128 -1.02 -5.29 -7.97
C GLY A 128 0.18 -4.94 -7.07
N LEU A 129 0.65 -5.93 -6.34
CA LEU A 129 1.82 -5.83 -5.47
C LEU A 129 3.11 -5.97 -6.28
N THR A 130 4.22 -5.70 -5.59
CA THR A 130 5.58 -5.51 -6.15
C THR A 130 5.70 -4.23 -6.98
N TRP A 131 6.82 -4.07 -7.70
CA TRP A 131 7.06 -2.91 -8.57
C TRP A 131 6.38 -3.00 -9.93
N ASP A 132 6.04 -4.20 -10.41
CA ASP A 132 5.47 -4.42 -11.76
C ASP A 132 4.01 -4.91 -11.72
N GLY A 133 3.38 -4.88 -10.54
CA GLY A 133 1.98 -5.26 -10.35
C GLY A 133 1.68 -6.73 -10.64
N ARG A 134 2.66 -7.64 -10.59
CA ARG A 134 2.51 -9.02 -11.10
C ARG A 134 1.72 -10.00 -10.22
N VAL A 135 1.28 -9.59 -9.03
CA VAL A 135 0.50 -10.42 -8.10
C VAL A 135 -0.49 -9.57 -7.32
N ASP A 136 -1.62 -10.14 -6.92
CA ASP A 136 -2.78 -9.36 -6.44
C ASP A 136 -3.01 -9.43 -4.94
N ASN A 137 -2.19 -10.20 -4.21
CA ASN A 137 -2.32 -10.31 -2.76
C ASN A 137 -1.02 -10.70 -2.06
N SER A 138 -0.97 -10.41 -0.77
CA SER A 138 0.20 -10.58 0.09
C SER A 138 0.70 -12.03 0.17
N ALA A 139 -0.19 -13.03 0.03
CA ALA A 139 0.23 -14.44 -0.01
C ALA A 139 0.96 -14.79 -1.31
N GLN A 140 0.49 -14.30 -2.46
CA GLN A 140 1.20 -14.45 -3.73
C GLN A 140 2.52 -13.66 -3.73
N GLN A 141 2.54 -12.47 -3.15
CA GLN A 141 3.75 -11.68 -3.00
C GLN A 141 4.78 -12.42 -2.14
N ALA A 142 4.38 -12.97 -0.99
CA ALA A 142 5.28 -13.68 -0.06
C ALA A 142 5.88 -14.95 -0.67
N ALA A 143 5.19 -15.58 -1.64
CA ALA A 143 5.70 -16.75 -2.36
C ALA A 143 6.95 -16.44 -3.19
N ILE A 144 7.07 -15.21 -3.69
CA ILE A 144 8.16 -14.77 -4.57
C ILE A 144 9.52 -14.83 -3.85
N PRO A 145 9.78 -14.06 -2.76
CA PRO A 145 11.08 -14.04 -2.14
C PRO A 145 11.46 -15.39 -1.52
N LEU A 146 10.48 -16.16 -1.04
CA LEU A 146 10.69 -17.51 -0.53
C LEU A 146 11.35 -18.44 -1.56
N THR A 147 10.97 -18.33 -2.83
CA THR A 147 11.37 -19.26 -3.90
C THR A 147 12.34 -18.68 -4.94
N SER A 148 12.52 -17.36 -4.94
CA SER A 148 13.45 -16.66 -5.82
C SER A 148 14.90 -17.07 -5.52
N LYS A 149 15.62 -17.50 -6.57
CA LYS A 149 17.01 -17.99 -6.48
C LYS A 149 18.02 -16.96 -5.97
N PHE A 150 17.68 -15.68 -6.07
CA PHE A 150 18.54 -14.55 -5.67
C PHE A 150 18.03 -13.84 -4.41
N GLU A 151 16.97 -14.35 -3.79
CA GLU A 151 16.45 -13.90 -2.50
C GLU A 151 16.59 -15.04 -1.48
N MET A 152 15.51 -15.65 -0.98
CA MET A 152 15.64 -16.70 0.05
C MET A 152 16.02 -18.07 -0.55
N ALA A 153 15.89 -18.25 -1.87
CA ALA A 153 16.33 -19.41 -2.65
C ALA A 153 15.84 -20.78 -2.13
N SER A 154 14.70 -20.80 -1.46
CA SER A 154 14.15 -22.02 -0.87
C SER A 154 13.30 -22.81 -1.86
N THR A 155 12.95 -24.03 -1.49
CA THR A 155 12.02 -24.88 -2.25
C THR A 155 10.75 -25.10 -1.43
N LYS A 156 9.63 -25.41 -2.10
CA LYS A 156 8.38 -25.74 -1.41
C LYS A 156 8.57 -26.87 -0.39
N THR A 157 9.34 -27.90 -0.73
CA THR A 157 9.67 -29.02 0.16
C THR A 157 10.50 -28.58 1.36
N ALA A 158 11.50 -27.71 1.17
CA ALA A 158 12.28 -27.17 2.29
C ALA A 158 11.41 -26.32 3.23
N ILE A 159 10.54 -25.47 2.67
CA ILE A 159 9.58 -24.64 3.42
C ILE A 159 8.59 -25.53 4.19
N ALA A 160 8.03 -26.56 3.55
CA ALA A 160 7.13 -27.51 4.19
C ALA A 160 7.82 -28.26 5.34
N ALA A 161 9.07 -28.66 5.16
CA ALA A 161 9.87 -29.29 6.21
C ALA A 161 10.17 -28.32 7.37
N ALA A 162 10.45 -27.05 7.08
CA ALA A 162 10.70 -26.01 8.09
C ALA A 162 9.44 -25.76 8.94
N VAL A 163 8.29 -25.50 8.31
CA VAL A 163 7.04 -25.18 9.03
C VAL A 163 6.55 -26.36 9.90
N ARG A 164 6.74 -27.61 9.45
CA ARG A 164 6.37 -28.80 10.24
C ARG A 164 7.21 -28.96 11.52
N ARG A 165 8.43 -28.41 11.55
CA ARG A 165 9.31 -28.41 12.73
C ARG A 165 9.22 -27.13 13.55
N ALA A 166 8.47 -26.13 13.08
CA ALA A 166 8.38 -24.83 13.73
C ALA A 166 7.66 -24.93 15.08
N PRO A 167 8.08 -24.17 16.11
CA PRO A 167 7.45 -24.20 17.44
C PRO A 167 6.00 -23.67 17.44
N TYR A 168 5.58 -22.98 16.37
CA TYR A 168 4.23 -22.45 16.17
C TYR A 168 3.38 -23.28 15.21
N VAL A 169 3.82 -24.47 14.80
CA VAL A 169 3.07 -25.37 13.90
C VAL A 169 1.63 -25.64 14.39
N GLY A 170 1.44 -25.71 15.71
CA GLY A 170 0.13 -25.90 16.32
C GLY A 170 -0.84 -24.74 16.08
N ASN A 171 -0.34 -23.50 15.96
CA ASN A 171 -1.19 -22.35 15.63
C ASN A 171 -1.72 -22.46 14.19
N LEU A 172 -0.87 -22.90 13.26
CA LEU A 172 -1.26 -23.11 11.86
C LEU A 172 -2.29 -24.23 11.72
N ARG A 173 -2.09 -25.37 12.40
CA ARG A 173 -3.07 -26.47 12.42
C ARG A 173 -4.41 -26.04 13.01
N LYS A 174 -4.41 -25.28 14.11
CA LYS A 174 -5.64 -24.73 14.69
C LYS A 174 -6.35 -23.72 13.78
N ALA A 175 -5.58 -22.88 13.07
CA ALA A 175 -6.13 -21.85 12.19
C ALA A 175 -6.69 -22.42 10.88
N LEU A 176 -5.98 -23.39 10.27
CA LEU A 176 -6.22 -23.85 8.90
C LEU A 176 -6.75 -25.29 8.82
N GLY A 177 -6.74 -26.04 9.93
CA GLY A 177 -7.11 -27.45 10.02
C GLY A 177 -5.91 -28.37 10.29
N GLU A 178 -6.14 -29.50 10.97
CA GLU A 178 -5.08 -30.43 11.40
C GLU A 178 -4.21 -30.95 10.25
N HIS A 179 -4.82 -31.15 9.08
CA HIS A 179 -4.19 -31.67 7.87
C HIS A 179 -3.60 -30.60 6.95
N ALA A 180 -3.66 -29.31 7.35
CA ALA A 180 -3.26 -28.19 6.48
C ALA A 180 -1.77 -28.18 6.10
N LEU A 181 -0.94 -29.02 6.76
CA LEU A 181 0.51 -29.09 6.57
C LEU A 181 0.98 -30.46 6.09
N ASP A 182 0.06 -31.37 5.75
CA ASP A 182 0.41 -32.77 5.45
C ASP A 182 1.12 -32.90 4.10
N ARG A 183 0.62 -32.22 3.06
CA ARG A 183 1.28 -32.16 1.74
C ARG A 183 2.15 -30.92 1.63
N ASP A 184 3.24 -31.01 0.86
CA ASP A 184 4.21 -29.92 0.71
C ASP A 184 3.58 -28.65 0.10
N ASP A 185 2.70 -28.81 -0.90
CA ASP A 185 1.99 -27.66 -1.49
C ASP A 185 1.01 -27.01 -0.51
N ASP A 186 0.33 -27.80 0.33
CA ASP A 186 -0.60 -27.26 1.33
C ASP A 186 0.15 -26.53 2.45
N ALA A 187 1.29 -27.09 2.88
CA ALA A 187 2.19 -26.47 3.85
C ALA A 187 2.78 -25.16 3.31
N PHE A 188 3.21 -25.14 2.04
CA PHE A 188 3.66 -23.92 1.38
C PHE A 188 2.55 -22.86 1.33
N ALA A 189 1.33 -23.26 0.93
CA ALA A 189 0.16 -22.36 0.92
C ALA A 189 -0.24 -21.90 2.34
N ALA A 190 -0.01 -22.70 3.37
CA ALA A 190 -0.23 -22.28 4.76
C ALA A 190 0.78 -21.22 5.20
N VAL A 191 2.06 -21.37 4.83
CA VAL A 191 3.12 -20.40 5.12
C VAL A 191 2.84 -19.07 4.44
N THR A 192 2.53 -19.07 3.14
CA THR A 192 2.26 -17.83 2.40
C THR A 192 0.97 -17.16 2.85
N ARG A 193 -0.09 -17.92 3.19
CA ARG A 193 -1.29 -17.36 3.82
C ARG A 193 -1.03 -16.76 5.19
N ALA A 194 -0.14 -17.35 5.99
CA ALA A 194 0.24 -16.82 7.29
C ALA A 194 0.98 -15.48 7.16
N LEU A 195 1.97 -15.42 6.27
CA LEU A 195 2.67 -14.17 5.93
C LEU A 195 1.70 -13.11 5.41
N GLY A 196 0.82 -13.48 4.47
CA GLY A 196 -0.18 -12.57 3.94
C GLY A 196 -1.11 -12.04 5.03
N ALA A 197 -1.61 -12.89 5.93
CA ALA A 197 -2.44 -12.44 7.04
C ALA A 197 -1.69 -11.49 7.99
N PHE A 198 -0.39 -11.73 8.22
CA PHE A 198 0.45 -10.83 9.02
C PHE A 198 0.61 -9.47 8.35
N GLU A 199 0.88 -9.42 7.03
CA GLU A 199 1.02 -8.18 6.26
C GLU A 199 -0.29 -7.38 6.15
N GLU A 200 -1.44 -8.01 6.38
CA GLU A 200 -2.76 -7.38 6.52
C GLU A 200 -3.04 -6.79 7.92
N ASP A 201 -2.10 -6.93 8.87
CA ASP A 201 -2.23 -6.34 10.20
C ASP A 201 -2.15 -4.80 10.13
N TYR A 202 -3.32 -4.18 10.08
CA TYR A 202 -3.42 -2.72 10.03
C TYR A 202 -2.68 -1.98 11.15
N ALA A 203 -2.55 -2.55 12.36
CA ALA A 203 -1.83 -1.87 13.43
C ALA A 203 -0.32 -1.79 13.15
N GLU A 204 0.20 -2.76 12.41
CA GLU A 204 1.61 -2.92 12.10
C GLU A 204 1.97 -2.26 10.74
N PHE A 205 1.17 -2.56 9.71
CA PHE A 205 1.48 -2.18 8.33
C PHE A 205 0.76 -0.93 7.85
N SER A 206 -0.32 -0.51 8.51
CA SER A 206 -1.05 0.73 8.18
C SER A 206 -1.33 1.57 9.44
N PRO A 207 -0.30 1.97 10.20
CA PRO A 207 -0.50 2.60 11.50
C PRO A 207 -1.08 4.02 11.41
N TYR A 208 -0.75 4.78 10.37
CA TYR A 208 -1.17 6.17 10.16
C TYR A 208 -0.82 7.07 11.37
N THR A 209 0.44 7.02 11.81
CA THR A 209 0.92 7.72 13.01
C THR A 209 1.98 8.77 12.70
N SER A 210 2.00 9.28 11.48
CA SER A 210 2.96 10.30 11.07
C SER A 210 2.63 11.69 11.61
N LYS A 211 3.56 12.64 11.49
CA LYS A 211 3.29 14.05 11.83
C LYS A 211 2.22 14.64 10.91
N TYR A 212 2.21 14.21 9.65
CA TYR A 212 1.18 14.60 8.69
C TYR A 212 -0.20 14.11 9.13
N ASP A 213 -0.31 12.87 9.65
CA ASP A 213 -1.56 12.35 10.21
C ASP A 213 -2.00 13.14 11.46
N ALA A 214 -1.06 13.48 12.34
CA ALA A 214 -1.34 14.35 13.48
C ALA A 214 -1.82 15.74 13.05
N TRP A 215 -1.29 16.30 11.97
CA TRP A 215 -1.77 17.56 11.41
C TRP A 215 -3.17 17.43 10.79
N LEU A 216 -3.43 16.39 9.99
CA LEU A 216 -4.74 16.11 9.39
C LEU A 216 -5.86 15.88 10.41
N THR A 217 -5.51 15.56 11.65
CA THR A 217 -6.43 15.30 12.77
C THR A 217 -6.40 16.40 13.83
N GLY A 218 -5.62 17.48 13.62
CA GLY A 218 -5.54 18.62 14.53
C GLY A 218 -4.70 18.40 15.80
N HIS A 219 -3.98 17.27 15.91
CA HIS A 219 -3.06 16.96 17.01
C HIS A 219 -1.67 17.58 16.85
N ALA A 220 -1.33 18.14 15.68
CA ALA A 220 -0.06 18.81 15.44
C ALA A 220 -0.22 20.00 14.48
N ARG A 221 0.82 20.85 14.44
CA ARG A 221 0.99 21.88 13.42
C ARG A 221 2.21 21.55 12.57
N LEU A 222 2.08 21.75 11.27
CA LEU A 222 3.24 21.81 10.38
C LEU A 222 3.92 23.17 10.52
N ASN A 223 5.24 23.19 10.49
CA ASN A 223 6.01 24.43 10.50
C ASN A 223 5.98 25.09 9.10
N THR A 224 6.53 26.30 8.99
CA THR A 224 6.50 27.06 7.74
C THR A 224 7.16 26.34 6.56
N ARG A 225 8.26 25.61 6.78
CA ARG A 225 8.95 24.87 5.70
C ARG A 225 8.12 23.66 5.26
N GLU A 226 7.58 22.92 6.22
CA GLU A 226 6.72 21.75 5.96
C GLU A 226 5.45 22.16 5.18
N LEU A 227 4.84 23.31 5.52
CA LEU A 227 3.69 23.85 4.80
C LEU A 227 4.05 24.32 3.38
N ARG A 228 5.20 24.96 3.19
CA ARG A 228 5.67 25.32 1.84
C ARG A 228 5.96 24.09 1.00
N GLY A 229 6.60 23.07 1.58
CA GLY A 229 6.85 21.80 0.93
C GLY A 229 5.57 21.10 0.47
N LEU A 230 4.54 21.07 1.33
CA LEU A 230 3.22 20.56 0.96
C LEU A 230 2.60 21.38 -0.18
N ALA A 231 2.65 22.71 -0.12
CA ALA A 231 2.10 23.56 -1.17
C ALA A 231 2.81 23.33 -2.52
N LEU A 232 4.14 23.18 -2.52
CA LEU A 232 4.93 22.89 -3.73
C LEU A 232 4.65 21.47 -4.28
N PHE A 233 4.40 20.52 -3.38
CA PHE A 233 4.04 19.14 -3.72
C PHE A 233 2.67 19.07 -4.43
N GLU A 234 1.71 19.88 -3.99
CA GLU A 234 0.34 19.94 -4.55
C GLU A 234 0.21 20.86 -5.78
N ASP A 235 1.10 21.85 -5.94
CA ASP A 235 1.02 22.81 -7.04
C ASP A 235 1.37 22.17 -8.39
N GLU A 236 0.36 22.05 -9.26
CA GLU A 236 0.41 21.49 -10.62
C GLU A 236 1.40 22.20 -11.55
N LYS A 237 1.74 23.46 -11.28
CA LYS A 237 2.72 24.24 -12.08
C LYS A 237 4.13 24.15 -11.52
N LYS A 238 4.29 23.50 -10.37
CA LYS A 238 5.55 23.34 -9.64
C LYS A 238 5.96 21.87 -9.59
N GLY A 239 5.66 21.19 -8.48
CA GLY A 239 6.03 19.80 -8.28
C GLY A 239 5.05 18.83 -8.92
N ALA A 240 3.77 19.20 -9.02
CA ALA A 240 2.69 18.35 -9.52
C ALA A 240 2.69 16.93 -8.92
N CYS A 241 3.29 16.75 -7.74
CA CYS A 241 3.56 15.43 -7.17
C CYS A 241 2.25 14.75 -6.76
N ALA A 242 1.28 15.55 -6.30
CA ALA A 242 -0.04 15.09 -5.90
C ALA A 242 -0.89 14.52 -7.05
N SER A 243 -0.47 14.64 -8.32
CA SER A 243 -1.16 13.98 -9.45
C SER A 243 -1.06 12.45 -9.42
N CYS A 244 0.08 11.92 -8.95
CA CYS A 244 0.26 10.47 -8.75
C CYS A 244 0.39 10.10 -7.26
N HIS A 245 0.85 11.02 -6.42
CA HIS A 245 1.07 10.79 -4.99
C HIS A 245 0.05 11.53 -4.14
N LEU A 246 -1.22 11.12 -4.24
CA LEU A 246 -2.38 11.75 -3.60
C LEU A 246 -2.14 12.13 -2.12
N SER A 247 -2.16 13.43 -1.83
CA SER A 247 -1.89 14.00 -0.49
C SER A 247 -3.14 14.28 0.34
N ARG A 248 -4.33 14.23 -0.27
CA ARG A 248 -5.60 14.55 0.38
C ARG A 248 -6.31 13.29 0.86
N ARG A 249 -7.21 13.45 1.83
CA ARG A 249 -8.12 12.35 2.18
C ARG A 249 -9.03 12.06 0.99
N ALA A 250 -9.30 10.79 0.74
CA ALA A 250 -10.34 10.41 -0.21
C ALA A 250 -11.72 10.86 0.30
N LEU A 251 -12.72 10.86 -0.58
CA LEU A 251 -14.08 11.33 -0.24
C LEU A 251 -14.72 10.54 0.90
N ASP A 252 -14.36 9.26 1.07
CA ASP A 252 -14.80 8.40 2.18
C ASP A 252 -14.12 8.74 3.53
N GLY A 253 -13.22 9.73 3.55
CA GLY A 253 -12.45 10.17 4.70
C GLY A 253 -11.17 9.38 4.97
N THR A 254 -10.86 8.38 4.12
CA THR A 254 -9.65 7.58 4.17
C THR A 254 -8.41 8.48 4.16
N PRO A 255 -7.45 8.29 5.08
CA PRO A 255 -6.19 9.03 5.04
C PRO A 255 -5.35 8.67 3.80
N PRO A 256 -4.65 9.64 3.20
CA PRO A 256 -3.83 9.42 2.00
C PRO A 256 -2.70 8.44 2.28
N VAL A 257 -2.41 7.57 1.32
CA VAL A 257 -1.15 6.78 1.31
C VAL A 257 -0.11 7.35 0.35
N PHE A 258 -0.37 8.49 -0.29
CA PHE A 258 0.56 9.13 -1.23
C PHE A 258 0.92 8.25 -2.42
N SER A 259 -0.10 7.65 -3.02
CA SER A 259 -0.02 6.83 -4.24
C SER A 259 -1.43 6.65 -4.81
N ASP A 260 -1.52 6.76 -6.12
CA ASP A 260 -2.66 6.37 -6.98
C ASP A 260 -2.62 4.88 -7.37
N TYR A 261 -1.52 4.19 -7.02
CA TYR A 261 -1.17 2.83 -7.43
C TYR A 261 -1.04 2.61 -8.94
N GLY A 262 -1.01 3.67 -9.74
CA GLY A 262 -0.82 3.62 -11.18
C GLY A 262 0.57 3.07 -11.54
N LEU A 263 0.70 2.50 -12.73
CA LEU A 263 1.98 2.04 -13.27
C LEU A 263 2.47 3.02 -14.35
N ILE A 264 3.63 3.63 -14.13
CA ILE A 264 4.15 4.72 -14.96
C ILE A 264 5.61 4.49 -15.35
N ALA A 265 5.99 4.92 -16.57
CA ALA A 265 7.38 4.90 -17.01
C ALA A 265 8.03 6.26 -16.76
N LEU A 266 8.83 6.33 -15.70
CA LEU A 266 9.45 7.57 -15.28
C LEU A 266 10.79 7.86 -16.00
N GLY A 267 11.44 6.83 -16.54
CA GLY A 267 12.73 6.96 -17.21
C GLY A 267 13.90 7.18 -16.25
N VAL A 268 13.86 6.57 -15.05
CA VAL A 268 14.97 6.60 -14.07
C VAL A 268 16.25 6.05 -14.72
N PRO A 269 17.44 6.61 -14.42
CA PRO A 269 18.68 6.17 -15.05
C PRO A 269 19.10 4.76 -14.68
N ARG A 270 19.84 4.13 -15.59
CA ARG A 270 20.36 2.77 -15.41
C ARG A 270 21.33 2.72 -14.25
N ASN A 271 21.16 1.72 -13.38
CA ASN A 271 22.08 1.53 -12.26
C ASN A 271 23.27 0.64 -12.68
N PRO A 272 24.50 1.18 -12.86
CA PRO A 272 25.65 0.38 -13.26
C PRO A 272 26.18 -0.53 -12.14
N LYS A 273 25.71 -0.37 -10.89
CA LYS A 273 26.09 -1.21 -9.76
C LYS A 273 25.32 -2.54 -9.71
N LEU A 274 24.34 -2.74 -10.57
CA LEU A 274 23.64 -4.01 -10.69
C LEU A 274 24.38 -4.90 -11.68
N ALA A 275 24.88 -6.06 -11.22
CA ALA A 275 25.68 -6.97 -12.03
C ALA A 275 24.94 -7.41 -13.31
N ARG A 276 23.62 -7.58 -13.24
CA ARG A 276 22.78 -7.92 -14.40
C ARG A 276 22.78 -6.85 -15.48
N ASN A 277 22.95 -5.58 -15.11
CA ASN A 277 22.98 -4.49 -16.07
C ASN A 277 24.25 -4.47 -16.93
N SER A 278 25.25 -5.30 -16.60
CA SER A 278 26.42 -5.56 -17.47
C SER A 278 26.11 -6.46 -18.66
N ASP A 279 25.00 -7.21 -18.62
CA ASP A 279 24.50 -7.95 -19.78
C ASP A 279 23.73 -6.97 -20.70
N PRO A 280 24.23 -6.71 -21.92
CA PRO A 280 23.57 -5.80 -22.86
C PRO A 280 22.22 -6.34 -23.39
N ALA A 281 21.91 -7.62 -23.16
CA ALA A 281 20.61 -8.19 -23.50
C ALA A 281 19.58 -8.08 -22.36
N PHE A 282 19.99 -7.60 -21.18
CA PHE A 282 19.14 -7.47 -20.02
C PHE A 282 18.58 -6.05 -19.87
N ASP A 283 17.26 -5.95 -19.89
CA ASP A 283 16.49 -4.77 -19.51
C ASP A 283 15.40 -5.18 -18.51
N ASP A 284 15.25 -4.44 -17.42
CA ASP A 284 14.08 -4.54 -16.56
C ASP A 284 12.95 -3.69 -17.17
N LEU A 285 12.03 -4.35 -17.86
CA LEU A 285 10.92 -3.69 -18.56
C LEU A 285 9.69 -3.47 -17.67
N GLY A 286 9.81 -3.66 -16.35
CA GLY A 286 8.71 -3.45 -15.41
C GLY A 286 7.53 -4.38 -15.67
N ALA A 287 6.33 -3.82 -15.88
CA ALA A 287 5.11 -4.58 -16.15
C ALA A 287 5.24 -5.51 -17.36
N CYS A 288 6.03 -5.15 -18.37
CA CYS A 288 6.27 -5.96 -19.59
C CYS A 288 7.25 -7.14 -19.37
N GLY A 289 7.91 -7.21 -18.22
CA GLY A 289 8.83 -8.30 -17.85
C GLY A 289 10.19 -7.80 -17.34
N PRO A 290 11.15 -8.69 -17.07
CA PRO A 290 11.07 -10.14 -17.28
C PRO A 290 10.36 -10.91 -16.17
N GLU A 291 10.15 -10.34 -14.98
CA GLU A 291 9.52 -11.06 -13.86
C GLU A 291 8.02 -11.26 -14.06
N ARG A 292 7.34 -10.26 -14.63
CA ARG A 292 5.95 -10.36 -15.07
C ARG A 292 5.84 -11.05 -16.43
N LYS A 293 4.87 -11.96 -16.60
CA LYS A 293 4.78 -12.85 -17.77
C LYS A 293 3.53 -12.65 -18.63
N ASP A 294 2.41 -12.29 -18.02
CA ASP A 294 1.11 -12.08 -18.67
C ASP A 294 1.08 -10.85 -19.60
N LYS A 295 2.06 -9.95 -19.46
CA LYS A 295 2.25 -8.75 -20.29
C LYS A 295 3.45 -8.83 -21.23
N ALA A 296 4.13 -9.97 -21.27
CA ALA A 296 5.26 -10.14 -22.16
C ALA A 296 4.83 -9.96 -23.62
N GLY A 297 5.56 -9.12 -24.36
CA GLY A 297 5.28 -8.84 -25.77
C GLY A 297 4.20 -7.79 -26.01
N GLN A 298 3.71 -7.09 -24.97
CA GLN A 298 2.81 -5.93 -25.08
C GLN A 298 3.62 -4.63 -24.85
N PRO A 299 4.07 -3.94 -25.93
CA PRO A 299 4.99 -2.80 -25.85
C PRO A 299 4.55 -1.65 -24.95
N GLU A 300 3.25 -1.42 -24.84
CA GLU A 300 2.61 -0.37 -24.05
C GLU A 300 2.87 -0.50 -22.54
N TYR A 301 3.17 -1.71 -22.04
CA TYR A 301 3.50 -1.93 -20.63
C TYR A 301 5.01 -1.84 -20.32
N CYS A 302 5.86 -1.66 -21.33
CA CYS A 302 7.31 -1.72 -21.13
C CYS A 302 7.85 -0.42 -20.52
N GLY A 303 8.59 -0.57 -19.42
CA GLY A 303 9.11 0.53 -18.61
C GLY A 303 8.16 1.01 -17.51
N LEU A 304 6.93 0.47 -17.43
CA LEU A 304 5.97 0.87 -16.41
C LEU A 304 6.28 0.20 -15.06
N PHE A 305 6.37 1.01 -14.01
CA PHE A 305 6.49 0.55 -12.63
C PHE A 305 5.45 1.25 -11.76
N ARG A 306 4.96 0.55 -10.75
CA ARG A 306 3.95 1.06 -9.83
C ARG A 306 4.47 2.26 -9.04
N THR A 307 3.69 3.32 -8.99
CA THR A 307 3.86 4.47 -8.10
C THR A 307 3.92 3.97 -6.65
N PRO A 308 5.04 4.10 -5.93
CA PRO A 308 5.13 3.64 -4.55
C PRO A 308 4.46 4.64 -3.59
N THR A 309 4.04 4.17 -2.41
CA THR A 309 3.68 5.07 -1.31
C THR A 309 4.89 5.93 -0.91
N LEU A 310 4.64 7.20 -0.60
CA LEU A 310 5.66 8.09 0.00
C LEU A 310 5.66 8.06 1.54
N ARG A 311 4.77 7.29 2.16
CA ARG A 311 4.83 7.08 3.62
C ARG A 311 6.14 6.38 3.98
N ASN A 312 6.80 6.88 5.02
CA ASN A 312 8.13 6.41 5.45
C ASN A 312 9.25 6.59 4.41
N VAL A 313 9.06 7.39 3.35
CA VAL A 313 10.08 7.56 2.28
C VAL A 313 11.39 8.17 2.81
N ALA A 314 11.31 9.08 3.79
CA ALA A 314 12.49 9.73 4.36
C ALA A 314 13.33 8.80 5.25
N LEU A 315 12.83 7.60 5.59
CA LEU A 315 13.60 6.57 6.29
C LEU A 315 14.45 5.73 5.33
N ARG A 316 14.16 5.79 4.02
CA ARG A 316 14.86 5.00 3.01
C ARG A 316 16.27 5.53 2.75
N LYS A 317 17.15 4.62 2.33
CA LYS A 317 18.54 4.91 1.95
C LYS A 317 18.81 4.72 0.46
N THR A 318 17.81 4.23 -0.26
CA THR A 318 17.88 3.90 -1.69
C THR A 318 16.51 4.13 -2.34
N PHE A 319 16.47 4.77 -3.51
CA PHE A 319 15.25 5.23 -4.18
C PHE A 319 15.10 4.65 -5.59
N PHE A 320 13.84 4.63 -6.05
CA PHE A 320 13.38 3.97 -7.28
C PHE A 320 13.54 2.45 -7.32
N HIS A 321 12.97 1.82 -8.36
CA HIS A 321 12.88 0.37 -8.49
C HIS A 321 14.26 -0.31 -8.60
N ASN A 322 15.25 0.35 -9.21
CA ASN A 322 16.61 -0.18 -9.41
C ASN A 322 17.61 0.31 -8.35
N GLY A 323 17.16 1.17 -7.42
CA GLY A 323 17.99 1.67 -6.35
C GLY A 323 19.15 2.57 -6.78
N VAL A 324 19.02 3.30 -7.89
CA VAL A 324 20.11 4.12 -8.45
C VAL A 324 20.48 5.33 -7.59
N PHE A 325 19.52 5.93 -6.87
CA PHE A 325 19.78 7.07 -6.00
C PHE A 325 19.82 6.68 -4.54
N HIS A 326 20.65 7.40 -3.77
CA HIS A 326 20.87 7.18 -2.34
C HIS A 326 20.56 8.42 -1.48
N ASP A 327 20.04 9.48 -2.08
CA ASP A 327 19.60 10.70 -1.41
C ASP A 327 18.17 11.03 -1.84
N LEU A 328 17.29 11.32 -0.88
CA LEU A 328 15.90 11.68 -1.14
C LEU A 328 15.81 12.99 -1.94
N ARG A 329 16.71 13.93 -1.68
CA ARG A 329 16.82 15.19 -2.40
C ARG A 329 17.15 14.96 -3.87
N ASP A 330 18.03 14.02 -4.19
CA ASP A 330 18.32 13.67 -5.59
C ASP A 330 17.13 12.98 -6.26
N ALA A 331 16.39 12.14 -5.53
CA ALA A 331 15.16 11.56 -6.07
C ALA A 331 14.11 12.63 -6.42
N VAL A 332 13.96 13.69 -5.60
CA VAL A 332 13.08 14.84 -5.90
C VAL A 332 13.65 15.71 -7.03
N ALA A 333 14.96 16.01 -6.98
CA ALA A 333 15.62 16.83 -7.99
C ALA A 333 15.59 16.19 -9.39
N PHE A 334 15.54 14.86 -9.47
CA PHE A 334 15.35 14.14 -10.71
C PHE A 334 14.06 14.58 -11.42
N TYR A 335 12.92 14.65 -10.75
CA TYR A 335 11.67 15.14 -11.36
C TYR A 335 11.79 16.59 -11.85
N ALA A 336 12.48 17.45 -11.09
CA ALA A 336 12.63 18.86 -11.43
C ALA A 336 13.54 19.12 -12.64
N THR A 337 14.46 18.19 -12.96
CA THR A 337 15.56 18.46 -13.90
C THR A 337 15.86 17.32 -14.88
N ARG A 338 15.07 16.24 -14.90
CA ARG A 338 15.24 15.06 -15.78
C ARG A 338 15.52 15.45 -17.23
N ASP A 339 14.66 16.30 -17.78
CA ASP A 339 14.71 16.70 -19.19
C ASP A 339 15.39 18.06 -19.40
N ILE A 340 15.74 18.76 -18.32
CA ILE A 340 16.40 20.07 -18.34
C ILE A 340 17.93 19.94 -18.32
N THR A 341 18.45 19.09 -17.43
CA THR A 341 19.88 18.79 -17.31
C THR A 341 20.09 17.28 -17.40
N PRO A 342 19.74 16.63 -18.53
CA PRO A 342 19.80 15.18 -18.65
C PRO A 342 21.21 14.61 -18.43
N GLU A 343 22.26 15.40 -18.68
CA GLU A 343 23.66 15.04 -18.40
C GLU A 343 23.98 14.85 -16.91
N ARG A 344 23.14 15.36 -16.00
CA ARG A 344 23.25 15.10 -14.57
C ARG A 344 22.81 13.67 -14.23
N TRP A 345 21.85 13.14 -14.98
CA TRP A 345 21.12 11.93 -14.61
C TRP A 345 21.53 10.71 -15.43
N TYR A 346 21.77 10.90 -16.71
CA TYR A 346 21.99 9.81 -17.65
C TYR A 346 23.45 9.69 -18.08
N SER A 347 23.86 8.47 -18.41
CA SER A 347 25.18 8.18 -18.97
C SER A 347 25.38 8.80 -20.35
N ARG A 348 26.63 8.82 -20.82
CA ARG A 348 26.99 9.23 -22.18
C ARG A 348 27.30 8.01 -23.03
N ASP A 349 26.88 8.05 -24.29
CA ASP A 349 27.21 7.04 -25.30
C ASP A 349 28.71 7.12 -25.69
N ALA A 350 29.16 6.18 -26.51
CA ALA A 350 30.54 6.12 -27.01
C ALA A 350 30.97 7.36 -27.83
N ARG A 351 30.01 8.21 -28.25
CA ARG A 351 30.25 9.46 -28.98
C ARG A 351 30.17 10.68 -28.05
N GLY A 352 30.04 10.48 -26.74
CA GLY A 352 29.96 11.53 -25.72
C GLY A 352 28.58 12.20 -25.61
N ARG A 353 27.56 11.70 -26.30
CA ARG A 353 26.19 12.26 -26.26
C ARG A 353 25.43 11.66 -25.08
N VAL A 354 24.61 12.46 -24.41
CA VAL A 354 23.77 11.97 -23.30
C VAL A 354 22.77 10.95 -23.82
N SER A 355 22.75 9.76 -23.23
CA SER A 355 21.83 8.68 -23.54
C SER A 355 20.59 8.80 -22.65
N ARG A 356 19.63 9.66 -23.03
CA ARG A 356 18.41 9.84 -22.24
C ARG A 356 17.65 8.53 -22.08
N TYR A 357 17.11 8.30 -20.88
CA TYR A 357 16.35 7.10 -20.52
C TYR A 357 17.16 5.81 -20.79
N ASP A 358 18.42 5.80 -20.36
CA ASP A 358 19.39 4.72 -20.62
C ASP A 358 19.09 3.36 -19.96
N ASP A 359 18.03 3.27 -19.16
CA ASP A 359 17.53 2.00 -18.59
C ASP A 359 16.30 1.43 -19.33
N LEU A 360 15.90 2.05 -20.44
CA LEU A 360 14.79 1.59 -21.27
C LEU A 360 15.19 1.56 -22.74
N PRO A 361 14.97 0.47 -23.48
CA PRO A 361 15.25 0.44 -24.91
C PRO A 361 14.52 1.54 -25.67
N ALA A 362 15.21 2.19 -26.61
CA ALA A 362 14.71 3.35 -27.36
C ALA A 362 13.33 3.13 -28.02
N ARG A 363 13.01 1.89 -28.41
CA ARG A 363 11.70 1.53 -28.99
C ARG A 363 10.52 1.70 -28.02
N TYR A 364 10.77 1.81 -26.72
CA TYR A 364 9.76 2.02 -25.68
C TYR A 364 9.82 3.43 -25.07
N HIS A 365 10.67 4.33 -25.57
CA HIS A 365 10.75 5.71 -25.06
C HIS A 365 9.44 6.49 -25.23
N GLY A 366 8.55 6.05 -26.14
CA GLY A 366 7.20 6.59 -26.28
C GLY A 366 6.31 6.37 -25.05
N ASN A 367 6.66 5.45 -24.15
CA ASN A 367 5.92 5.21 -22.91
C ASN A 367 6.34 6.15 -21.78
N ILE A 368 7.48 6.85 -21.91
CA ILE A 368 7.99 7.73 -20.84
C ILE A 368 6.96 8.83 -20.58
N ASN A 369 6.59 9.00 -19.31
CA ASN A 369 5.66 10.04 -18.92
C ASN A 369 6.25 11.43 -19.22
N MET A 370 5.48 12.23 -19.97
CA MET A 370 5.78 13.60 -20.33
C MET A 370 4.74 14.60 -19.77
N ASP A 371 3.78 14.13 -18.98
CA ASP A 371 2.83 14.99 -18.25
C ASP A 371 3.54 15.75 -17.13
N ALA A 372 2.82 16.64 -16.44
CA ALA A 372 3.37 17.41 -15.33
C ALA A 372 4.04 16.49 -14.29
N PRO A 373 5.24 16.84 -13.77
CA PRO A 373 5.95 18.11 -13.94
C PRO A 373 6.89 18.19 -15.17
N PHE A 374 6.91 17.17 -16.04
CA PHE A 374 7.81 17.09 -17.20
C PHE A 374 7.32 17.86 -18.41
N ALA A 375 6.03 18.18 -18.46
CA ALA A 375 5.40 18.92 -19.56
C ALA A 375 6.16 20.22 -19.86
N GLY A 376 6.64 20.36 -21.10
CA GLY A 376 7.37 21.54 -21.56
C GLY A 376 8.84 21.63 -21.09
N GLN A 377 9.34 20.69 -20.29
CA GLN A 377 10.77 20.63 -19.97
C GLN A 377 11.58 20.26 -21.22
N HIS A 378 12.68 20.98 -21.43
CA HIS A 378 13.65 20.68 -22.48
C HIS A 378 15.05 21.11 -22.02
N PRO A 379 16.13 20.61 -22.65
CA PRO A 379 17.48 20.94 -22.26
C PRO A 379 17.71 22.45 -22.18
N GLY A 380 18.24 22.94 -21.06
CA GLY A 380 18.50 24.36 -20.80
C GLY A 380 17.29 25.22 -20.38
N ALA A 381 16.09 24.64 -20.26
CA ALA A 381 14.93 25.35 -19.69
C ALA A 381 15.15 25.73 -18.22
N LYS A 382 14.34 26.64 -17.68
CA LYS A 382 14.35 26.96 -16.25
C LYS A 382 13.52 25.92 -15.48
N PRO A 383 14.07 25.26 -14.44
CA PRO A 383 13.30 24.33 -13.60
C PRO A 383 12.10 25.00 -12.93
N SER A 384 10.97 24.29 -12.88
CA SER A 384 9.78 24.73 -12.13
C SER A 384 10.06 24.78 -10.63
N LEU A 385 10.86 23.84 -10.12
CA LEU A 385 11.35 23.75 -8.75
C LEU A 385 12.82 24.17 -8.65
N GLY A 386 13.11 25.20 -7.85
CA GLY A 386 14.49 25.56 -7.49
C GLY A 386 15.03 24.69 -6.34
N ASP A 387 16.31 24.87 -6.00
CA ASP A 387 16.95 24.10 -4.91
C ASP A 387 16.25 24.27 -3.55
N ALA A 388 15.82 25.48 -3.21
CA ALA A 388 15.07 25.74 -1.98
C ALA A 388 13.67 25.10 -2.00
N ASP A 389 13.03 25.04 -3.17
CA ASP A 389 11.73 24.39 -3.35
C ASP A 389 11.89 22.88 -3.10
N ILE A 390 12.93 22.27 -3.70
CA ILE A 390 13.29 20.85 -3.50
C ILE A 390 13.54 20.57 -2.01
N ASP A 391 14.31 21.42 -1.33
CA ASP A 391 14.61 21.24 0.09
C ASP A 391 13.35 21.29 0.96
N ASP A 392 12.42 22.20 0.66
CA ASP A 392 11.16 22.30 1.39
C ASP A 392 10.25 21.09 1.13
N ILE A 393 10.21 20.56 -0.11
CA ILE A 393 9.52 19.28 -0.40
C ILE A 393 10.14 18.14 0.41
N VAL A 394 11.46 18.02 0.47
CA VAL A 394 12.14 16.99 1.27
C VAL A 394 11.79 17.12 2.75
N VAL A 395 11.71 18.35 3.28
CA VAL A 395 11.24 18.61 4.65
C VAL A 395 9.80 18.14 4.85
N PHE A 396 8.91 18.42 3.90
CA PHE A 396 7.53 17.93 3.93
C PHE A 396 7.47 16.39 3.91
N LEU A 397 8.22 15.71 3.05
CA LEU A 397 8.27 14.25 2.99
C LEU A 397 8.73 13.62 4.32
N GLY A 398 9.57 14.33 5.09
CA GLY A 398 9.95 13.93 6.45
C GLY A 398 8.77 13.85 7.44
N THR A 399 7.67 14.56 7.17
CA THR A 399 6.46 14.52 8.00
C THR A 399 5.65 13.24 7.83
N LEU A 400 5.94 12.44 6.79
CA LEU A 400 5.23 11.22 6.41
C LEU A 400 5.77 9.95 7.10
N ASN A 401 6.75 10.09 8.00
CA ASN A 401 7.31 8.98 8.77
C ASN A 401 6.39 8.62 9.95
N ASP A 402 6.02 7.35 10.05
CA ASP A 402 5.21 6.83 11.16
C ASP A 402 5.99 6.76 12.48
N GLY A 403 5.27 6.95 13.58
CA GLY A 403 5.82 6.97 14.94
C GLY A 403 5.87 8.34 15.59
N TYR A 404 5.30 9.37 14.95
CA TYR A 404 5.08 10.67 15.58
C TYR A 404 3.99 10.56 16.66
N LEU A 405 2.88 9.89 16.34
CA LEU A 405 1.85 9.51 17.29
C LEU A 405 2.11 8.11 17.83
N LYS A 406 1.72 7.87 19.08
CA LYS A 406 1.75 6.53 19.67
C LYS A 406 0.67 5.62 19.07
N ASP A 407 -0.53 6.16 18.91
CA ASP A 407 -1.72 5.44 18.49
C ASP A 407 -2.29 6.08 17.21
N ASN A 408 -3.00 5.28 16.41
CA ASN A 408 -3.67 5.76 15.21
C ASN A 408 -4.79 6.75 15.58
N PRO A 409 -4.72 8.03 15.16
CA PRO A 409 -5.67 9.07 15.56
C PRO A 409 -7.04 8.91 14.89
N TYR A 410 -7.13 8.13 13.81
CA TYR A 410 -8.36 7.85 13.08
C TYR A 410 -9.18 6.71 13.72
N ARG A 411 -8.61 5.97 14.67
CA ARG A 411 -9.23 4.82 15.34
C ARG A 411 -9.72 5.11 16.76
N ALA A 412 -9.91 6.38 17.13
CA ALA A 412 -10.42 6.72 18.46
C ALA A 412 -11.65 5.87 18.79
N LYS A 413 -11.63 5.20 19.96
CA LYS A 413 -12.79 4.43 20.45
C LYS A 413 -14.01 5.34 20.39
N PRO A 414 -15.19 4.86 19.95
CA PRO A 414 -16.41 5.58 20.24
C PRO A 414 -16.39 5.85 21.75
N ALA A 415 -16.45 7.14 22.14
CA ALA A 415 -16.78 7.45 23.52
C ALA A 415 -18.03 6.63 23.84
N ALA A 416 -18.01 5.88 24.96
CA ALA A 416 -19.16 5.09 25.38
C ALA A 416 -20.38 5.97 25.22
N ALA A 417 -21.27 5.60 24.29
CA ALA A 417 -22.46 6.38 24.02
C ALA A 417 -23.19 6.50 25.35
N THR A 418 -23.15 7.69 25.94
CA THR A 418 -24.08 8.04 27.02
C THR A 418 -25.46 7.74 26.44
N PRO A 419 -26.29 6.90 27.07
CA PRO A 419 -27.62 6.64 26.55
C PRO A 419 -28.28 7.98 26.39
N TRP A 420 -28.70 8.28 25.16
CA TRP A 420 -29.52 9.43 24.83
C TRP A 420 -30.79 9.34 25.69
N ALA A 421 -30.77 10.02 26.84
CA ALA A 421 -31.98 10.24 27.60
C ALA A 421 -32.77 11.29 26.82
N LEU A 422 -33.86 10.86 26.20
CA LEU A 422 -34.89 11.76 25.70
C LEU A 422 -35.30 12.71 26.83
N PRO A 423 -35.20 14.04 26.68
CA PRO A 423 -35.82 14.94 27.63
C PRO A 423 -37.34 14.72 27.57
N ALA A 424 -37.93 14.43 28.72
CA ALA A 424 -39.38 14.37 28.88
C ALA A 424 -39.98 15.72 28.46
N SER A 425 -41.01 15.65 27.62
CA SER A 425 -41.77 16.78 27.11
C SER A 425 -42.32 17.65 28.25
N ALA A 426 -41.85 18.89 28.33
CA ALA A 426 -42.60 19.98 28.95
C ALA A 426 -43.28 20.77 27.84
N ALA A 427 -44.48 20.33 27.46
CA ALA A 427 -45.36 21.03 26.52
C ALA A 427 -46.82 20.73 26.88
N GLU A 428 -47.21 21.08 28.11
CA GLU A 428 -48.58 21.42 28.44
C GLU A 428 -48.51 22.78 29.15
N ASP A 429 -49.42 23.68 28.80
CA ASP A 429 -49.52 25.10 29.17
C ASP A 429 -48.70 26.09 28.33
N ASP A 430 -49.23 26.48 27.16
CA ASP A 430 -49.69 27.88 26.96
C ASP A 430 -50.47 28.03 25.64
N VAL A 431 -51.68 27.46 25.56
CA VAL A 431 -52.69 27.88 24.57
C VAL A 431 -53.65 28.80 25.28
N ARG A 432 -53.27 30.08 25.46
CA ARG A 432 -54.19 31.21 25.63
C ARG A 432 -53.40 32.52 25.67
N ARG A 433 -53.20 33.13 24.49
CA ARG A 433 -53.59 34.54 24.19
C ARG A 433 -52.95 35.01 22.89
N GLY A 434 -53.82 35.32 21.92
CA GLY A 434 -53.79 36.61 21.24
C GLY A 434 -52.84 36.78 20.06
N GLY A 435 -53.42 36.72 18.86
CA GLY A 435 -53.50 37.93 18.04
C GLY A 435 -52.51 38.10 16.89
N GLY A 436 -52.96 37.69 15.70
CA GLY A 436 -53.04 38.58 14.54
C GLY A 436 -51.78 38.83 13.71
N GLY A 437 -51.87 38.57 12.40
CA GLY A 437 -51.05 39.27 11.41
C GLY A 437 -50.62 38.43 10.21
N HIS A 438 -51.34 38.63 9.10
CA HIS A 438 -51.09 38.18 7.73
C HIS A 438 -49.62 38.27 7.24
N VAL A 439 -49.09 37.19 6.62
CA VAL A 439 -48.92 36.95 5.16
C VAL A 439 -47.92 37.89 4.48
N LEU A 440 -46.85 37.31 3.90
CA LEU A 440 -46.55 37.36 2.46
C LEU A 440 -45.34 36.49 2.10
N ASP A 441 -45.55 35.67 1.07
CA ASP A 441 -44.56 34.90 0.28
C ASP A 441 -43.41 35.77 -0.25
N HIS A 442 -42.24 35.16 -0.45
CA HIS A 442 -41.64 35.10 -1.79
C HIS A 442 -40.54 34.04 -1.93
N ALA A 443 -40.70 33.26 -2.99
CA ALA A 443 -39.80 32.28 -3.57
C ALA A 443 -38.67 32.95 -4.39
N ILE A 444 -37.49 32.30 -4.38
CA ILE A 444 -36.46 32.04 -5.43
C ILE A 444 -36.21 33.14 -6.50
N PRO A 445 -34.94 33.34 -6.96
CA PRO A 445 -34.57 32.70 -8.23
C PRO A 445 -33.11 32.23 -8.38
N GLN A 446 -33.01 31.11 -9.12
CA GLN A 446 -31.99 30.61 -10.08
C GLN A 446 -30.50 30.62 -9.72
#